data_AF-A0A1D7QZ20-F1
#
_entry.id   AF-A0A1D7QZ20-F1
#
_cell.length_a   1.000
_cell.length_b   1.000
_cell.length_c   1.000
_cell.angle_alpha   90.00
_cell.angle_beta   90.00
_cell.angle_gamma   90.00
#
_symmetry.space_group_name_H-M   'P 1'
#
loop_
_entity.id
_entity.type
_entity.pdbx_description
1 polymer ?
#
loop_
_entity_poly.entity_id
_entity_poly.type
_entity_poly.pdbx_seq_one_letter_code
_entity_poly.pdbx_strand_id
1 'polypeptide(L)'
;MNHQNERKQIKQALDQELSDVTFSGKDSVLSRTHPKTRKEKLDALWNREVQVPLIPLGAAMFLMITAGTLVGMPGNDEAERELIERGGSYYWSDMIDEGGPTS
;
A
#
# COMPACT_ATOMS: atom_id res chain seq x y z
N MET A 1 46.64 13.82 -52.95
CA MET A 1 45.22 14.15 -52.71
C MET A 1 45.06 14.46 -51.22
N ASN A 2 44.37 15.55 -50.89
CA ASN A 2 44.47 16.21 -49.58
C ASN A 2 43.39 15.71 -48.62
N HIS A 3 43.65 14.62 -47.89
CA HIS A 3 42.67 13.88 -47.04
C HIS A 3 41.97 14.75 -45.96
N GLN A 4 42.55 15.90 -45.63
CA GLN A 4 41.96 16.90 -44.74
C GLN A 4 40.70 17.54 -45.34
N ASN A 5 40.68 17.78 -46.66
CA ASN A 5 39.54 18.38 -47.34
C ASN A 5 38.40 17.38 -47.54
N GLU A 6 38.71 16.13 -47.85
CA GLU A 6 37.71 15.04 -47.97
C GLU A 6 36.98 14.84 -46.65
N ARG A 7 37.73 14.79 -45.52
CA ARG A 7 37.13 14.70 -44.18
C ARG A 7 36.21 15.87 -43.85
N LYS A 8 36.58 17.10 -44.23
CA LYS A 8 35.74 18.29 -44.01
C LYS A 8 34.44 18.22 -44.79
N GLN A 9 34.50 17.82 -46.06
CA GLN A 9 33.31 17.70 -46.91
C GLN A 9 32.36 16.62 -46.42
N ILE A 10 32.90 15.45 -46.04
CA ILE A 10 32.10 14.35 -45.48
C ILE A 10 31.43 14.77 -44.17
N LYS A 11 32.16 15.46 -43.28
CA LYS A 11 31.59 15.95 -42.02
C LYS A 11 30.46 16.94 -42.25
N GLN A 12 30.63 17.87 -43.19
CA GLN A 12 29.64 18.89 -43.49
C GLN A 12 28.36 18.31 -44.10
N ALA A 13 28.49 17.31 -44.98
CA ALA A 13 27.34 16.57 -45.51
C ALA A 13 26.59 15.82 -44.40
N LEU A 14 27.33 15.16 -43.50
CA LEU A 14 26.75 14.41 -42.39
C LEU A 14 26.03 15.32 -41.36
N ASP A 15 26.63 16.47 -41.03
CA ASP A 15 26.01 17.47 -40.14
C ASP A 15 24.72 18.05 -40.75
N GLN A 16 24.65 18.15 -42.09
CA GLN A 16 23.45 18.60 -42.80
C GLN A 16 22.37 17.52 -42.91
N GLU A 17 22.75 16.25 -43.06
CA GLU A 17 21.79 15.12 -43.03
C GLU A 17 21.22 14.89 -41.62
N LEU A 18 22.02 15.15 -40.58
CA LEU A 18 21.62 14.97 -39.18
C LEU A 18 20.99 16.21 -38.54
N SER A 19 20.95 17.35 -39.23
CA SER A 19 20.38 18.60 -38.66
C SER A 19 18.92 18.45 -38.26
N ASP A 20 18.18 17.60 -38.98
CA ASP A 20 16.76 17.33 -38.73
C ASP A 20 16.56 16.18 -37.74
N VAL A 21 17.62 15.44 -37.41
CA VAL A 21 17.61 14.32 -36.47
C VAL A 21 18.04 14.82 -35.09
N THR A 22 17.11 15.43 -34.36
CA THR A 22 17.33 15.80 -32.96
C THR A 22 17.08 14.59 -32.06
N PHE A 23 18.11 14.08 -31.40
CA PHE A 23 18.00 12.97 -30.45
C PHE A 23 17.26 13.41 -29.18
N SER A 24 15.93 13.39 -29.21
CA SER A 24 15.05 13.80 -28.10
C SER A 24 14.92 12.75 -26.99
N GLY A 25 15.37 11.52 -27.25
CA GLY A 25 15.24 10.38 -26.33
C GLY A 25 16.29 10.31 -25.23
N LYS A 26 17.20 11.27 -25.11
CA LYS A 26 18.33 11.17 -24.16
C LYS A 26 17.87 10.99 -22.71
N ASP A 27 16.87 11.76 -22.29
CA ASP A 27 16.30 11.67 -20.94
C ASP A 27 15.47 10.39 -20.74
N SER A 28 14.79 9.92 -21.79
CA SER A 28 13.99 8.68 -21.77
C SER A 28 14.85 7.42 -21.70
N VAL A 29 16.01 7.41 -22.37
CA VAL A 29 16.97 6.29 -22.30
C VAL A 29 17.71 6.30 -20.95
N LEU A 30 18.07 7.48 -20.44
CA LEU A 30 18.71 7.61 -19.12
C LEU A 30 17.80 7.13 -17.98
N SER A 31 16.53 7.54 -17.96
CA SER A 31 15.58 7.12 -16.91
C SER A 31 15.34 5.61 -16.90
N ARG A 32 15.43 4.97 -18.08
CA ARG A 32 15.24 3.53 -18.25
C ARG A 32 16.47 2.69 -17.89
N THR A 33 17.67 3.24 -18.02
CA THR A 33 18.93 2.50 -17.78
C THR A 33 19.59 2.83 -16.46
N HIS A 34 19.37 4.01 -15.88
CA HIS A 34 19.90 4.43 -14.59
C HIS A 34 18.83 5.22 -13.82
N PRO A 35 17.89 4.53 -13.12
CA PRO A 35 16.93 5.22 -12.26
C PRO A 35 17.70 5.93 -11.13
N LYS A 36 17.64 7.27 -11.12
CA LYS A 36 18.46 8.12 -10.26
C LYS A 36 17.95 8.18 -8.82
N THR A 37 16.69 7.79 -8.58
CA THR A 37 16.00 8.10 -7.34
C THR A 37 15.32 6.89 -6.73
N ARG A 38 15.33 6.76 -5.38
CA ARG A 38 14.64 5.67 -4.67
C ARG A 38 13.12 5.65 -4.94
N LYS A 39 12.54 6.83 -5.22
CA LYS A 39 11.13 6.98 -5.64
C LYS A 39 10.89 6.37 -7.03
N GLU A 40 11.74 6.65 -8.01
CA GLU A 40 11.63 6.07 -9.36
C GLU A 40 11.86 4.55 -9.35
N LYS A 41 12.69 4.03 -8.44
CA LYS A 41 12.80 2.58 -8.21
C LYS A 41 11.50 1.99 -7.65
N LEU A 42 10.84 2.68 -6.73
CA LEU A 42 9.58 2.22 -6.15
C LEU A 42 8.46 2.27 -7.20
N ASP A 43 8.38 3.34 -7.99
CA ASP A 43 7.42 3.47 -9.10
C ASP A 43 7.71 2.42 -10.19
N ALA A 44 8.97 2.13 -10.49
CA ALA A 44 9.33 1.05 -11.43
C ALA A 44 8.96 -0.35 -10.91
N LEU A 45 9.08 -0.59 -9.60
CA LEU A 45 8.64 -1.83 -8.95
C LEU A 45 7.11 -1.93 -8.92
N TRP A 46 6.42 -0.82 -8.62
CA TRP A 46 4.97 -0.75 -8.58
C TRP A 46 4.34 -0.95 -9.95
N ASN A 47 4.93 -0.35 -10.99
CA ASN A 47 4.35 -0.31 -12.33
C ASN A 47 4.65 -1.56 -13.17
N ARG A 48 5.60 -2.42 -12.79
CA ARG A 48 6.08 -3.51 -13.67
C ARG A 48 5.63 -4.92 -13.26
N GLU A 49 5.44 -5.21 -11.97
CA GLU A 49 5.34 -6.62 -11.53
C GLU A 49 4.33 -6.89 -10.41
N VAL A 50 3.62 -5.90 -9.89
CA VAL A 50 2.64 -6.14 -8.82
C VAL A 50 1.30 -6.60 -9.39
N GLN A 51 1.26 -7.80 -9.98
CA GLN A 51 0.02 -8.56 -10.09
C GLN A 51 -0.33 -9.03 -8.69
N VAL A 52 -0.96 -8.17 -7.88
CA VAL A 52 -1.45 -8.63 -6.58
C VAL A 52 -2.53 -9.67 -6.85
N PRO A 53 -2.34 -10.94 -6.44
CA PRO A 53 -3.40 -11.90 -6.57
C PRO A 53 -4.55 -11.46 -5.65
N LEU A 54 -5.64 -11.00 -6.27
CA LEU A 54 -6.73 -10.32 -5.57
C LEU A 54 -7.40 -11.22 -4.53
N ILE A 55 -7.52 -12.50 -4.85
CA ILE A 55 -8.16 -13.51 -4.00
C ILE A 55 -7.37 -13.71 -2.68
N PRO A 56 -6.08 -14.07 -2.68
CA PRO A 56 -5.35 -14.26 -1.42
C PRO A 56 -5.14 -12.96 -0.66
N LEU A 57 -4.95 -11.80 -1.32
CA LEU A 57 -4.85 -10.52 -0.60
C LEU A 57 -6.17 -10.16 0.09
N GLY A 58 -7.29 -10.30 -0.63
CA GLY A 58 -8.62 -10.05 -0.10
C GLY A 58 -8.93 -10.98 1.09
N ALA A 59 -8.59 -12.26 0.99
CA ALA A 59 -8.76 -13.21 2.08
C ALA A 59 -7.92 -12.83 3.30
N ALA A 60 -6.66 -12.44 3.11
CA ALA A 60 -5.79 -11.99 4.21
C ALA A 60 -6.33 -10.72 4.89
N MET A 61 -6.79 -9.74 4.12
CA MET A 61 -7.41 -8.53 4.66
C MET A 61 -8.70 -8.83 5.42
N PHE A 62 -9.57 -9.68 4.86
CA PHE A 62 -10.80 -10.09 5.51
C PHE A 62 -10.51 -10.76 6.86
N LEU A 63 -9.60 -11.74 6.90
CA LEU A 63 -9.20 -12.42 8.12
C LEU A 63 -8.62 -11.46 9.16
N MET A 64 -7.78 -10.51 8.73
CA MET A 64 -7.18 -9.51 9.63
C MET A 64 -8.25 -8.61 10.26
N ILE A 65 -9.22 -8.14 9.46
CA ILE A 65 -10.34 -7.33 9.95
C ILE A 65 -11.19 -8.14 10.92
N THR A 66 -11.59 -9.36 10.54
CA THR A 66 -12.41 -10.23 11.39
C THR A 66 -11.71 -10.54 12.72
N ALA A 67 -10.42 -10.88 12.69
CA ALA A 67 -9.64 -11.13 13.90
C ALA A 67 -9.53 -9.87 14.77
N GLY A 68 -9.28 -8.71 14.17
CA GLY A 68 -9.24 -7.43 14.89
C GLY A 68 -10.57 -7.09 15.56
N THR A 69 -11.69 -7.35 14.88
CA THR A 69 -13.03 -7.12 15.47
C THR A 69 -13.36 -8.08 16.60
N LEU A 70 -12.93 -9.35 16.52
CA LEU A 70 -13.12 -10.33 17.59
C LEU A 70 -12.32 -10.00 18.85
N VAL A 71 -11.10 -9.50 18.69
CA VAL A 71 -10.23 -9.12 19.83
C VAL A 71 -10.62 -7.75 20.42
N GLY A 72 -11.15 -6.85 19.59
CA GLY A 72 -11.58 -5.51 20.01
C GLY A 72 -13.02 -5.43 20.52
N MET A 73 -13.84 -6.46 20.36
CA MET A 73 -15.13 -6.52 21.03
C MET A 73 -14.87 -6.70 22.53
N PRO A 74 -15.37 -5.79 23.41
CA PRO A 74 -15.44 -6.13 24.82
C PRO A 74 -16.23 -7.43 24.89
N GLY A 75 -15.63 -8.46 25.48
CA GLY A 75 -16.39 -9.66 25.79
C GLY A 75 -17.65 -9.19 26.49
N ASN A 76 -18.81 -9.61 25.99
CA ASN A 76 -19.93 -9.75 26.90
C ASN A 76 -19.45 -10.81 27.88
N ASP A 77 -18.77 -10.37 28.93
CA ASP A 77 -18.74 -11.09 30.19
C ASP A 77 -20.21 -11.17 30.55
N GLU A 78 -20.86 -12.23 30.07
CA GLU A 78 -22.09 -12.71 30.66
C GLU A 78 -21.66 -13.15 32.06
N ALA A 79 -21.51 -12.15 32.94
CA ALA A 79 -21.41 -12.34 34.37
C ALA A 79 -22.50 -13.35 34.68
N GLU A 80 -22.08 -14.44 35.31
CA GLU A 80 -22.92 -15.57 35.68
C GLU A 80 -24.15 -15.02 36.42
N ARG A 81 -25.22 -14.81 35.66
CA ARG A 81 -26.37 -14.03 36.10
C ARG A 81 -27.19 -14.97 36.97
N GLU A 82 -26.93 -14.92 38.27
CA GLU A 82 -27.67 -15.70 39.25
C GLU A 82 -28.98 -14.97 39.61
N LEU A 83 -30.08 -15.73 39.59
CA LEU A 83 -31.38 -15.27 40.09
C LEU A 83 -31.41 -15.45 41.61
N ILE A 84 -31.59 -14.34 42.33
CA ILE A 84 -31.67 -14.33 43.80
C ILE A 84 -33.12 -14.03 44.20
N GLU A 85 -33.65 -14.79 45.15
CA GLU A 85 -34.96 -14.54 45.75
C GLU A 85 -34.83 -13.61 46.97
N ARG A 86 -35.53 -12.48 46.95
CA ARG A 86 -35.61 -11.52 48.07
C ARG A 86 -37.07 -11.13 48.27
N GLY A 87 -37.61 -11.36 49.47
CA GLY A 87 -38.96 -10.92 49.83
C GLY A 87 -40.07 -11.48 48.92
N GLY A 88 -39.91 -12.70 48.40
CA GLY A 88 -40.88 -13.36 47.52
C GLY A 88 -40.86 -12.90 46.06
N SER A 89 -39.89 -12.08 45.66
CA SER A 89 -39.64 -11.68 44.27
C SER A 89 -38.23 -12.08 43.83
N TYR A 90 -38.08 -12.40 42.55
CA TYR A 90 -36.80 -12.81 41.95
C TYR A 90 -36.12 -11.62 41.28
N TYR A 91 -34.84 -11.43 41.56
CA TYR A 91 -34.02 -10.35 41.01
C TYR A 91 -32.73 -10.91 40.41
N TRP A 92 -32.17 -10.21 39.43
CA TRP A 92 -30.81 -10.47 38.97
C TRP A 92 -29.80 -9.92 39.98
N SER A 93 -28.74 -10.67 40.25
CA SER A 93 -27.73 -10.34 41.26
C SER A 93 -27.03 -9.01 41.01
N ASP A 94 -26.73 -8.71 39.75
CA ASP A 94 -26.09 -7.47 39.27
C ASP A 94 -26.87 -6.20 39.63
N MET A 95 -28.20 -6.24 39.61
CA MET A 95 -29.06 -5.10 39.94
C MET A 95 -29.05 -4.73 41.43
N ILE A 96 -28.71 -5.67 42.31
CA ILE A 96 -28.61 -5.38 43.75
C ILE A 96 -27.28 -4.72 44.07
N ASP A 97 -26.20 -5.18 43.44
CA ASP A 97 -24.85 -4.69 43.71
C ASP A 97 -24.61 -3.28 43.17
N GLU A 98 -25.19 -2.91 42.02
CA GLU A 98 -25.10 -1.54 41.47
C GLU A 98 -26.03 -0.53 42.16
N GLY A 99 -27.00 -1.00 42.94
CA GLY A 99 -28.10 -0.19 43.49
C GLY A 99 -28.17 -0.11 45.02
N GLY A 100 -27.15 -0.57 45.75
CA GLY A 100 -27.17 -0.55 47.21
C GLY A 100 -27.02 0.86 47.79
N PRO A 101 -28.00 1.41 48.55
CA PRO A 101 -27.75 2.59 49.36
C PRO A 101 -26.69 2.23 50.39
N THR A 102 -25.60 2.99 50.38
CA THR A 102 -24.59 3.02 51.44
C THR A 102 -25.28 2.98 52.81
N SER A 103 -24.97 1.98 53.62
CA SER A 103 -25.17 1.98 55.07
C SER A 103 -23.85 1.60 55.72
#